data_AF-A0A3Q0INK5-F1
#
_entry.id   AF-A0A3Q0INK5-F1
#
_cell.length_a   1.000
_cell.length_b   1.000
_cell.length_c   1.000
_cell.angle_alpha   90.00
_cell.angle_beta   90.00
_cell.angle_gamma   90.00
#
_symmetry.space_group_name_H-M   'P 1'
#
loop_
_entity.id
_entity.type
_entity.pdbx_description
1 polymer ?
#
loop_
_entity_poly.entity_id
_entity_poly.type
_entity_poly.pdbx_seq_one_letter_code
_entity_poly.pdbx_strand_id
1 'polypeptide(L)'
;MRDTNSMVEEFMLLANISVAEKIFHEFPDNAMLRRHPVPPPANFEPLLHAARRQGFELSVGTGKELATSLDAAVKPENPYFNTMLRIIATRCMLQAVYFSSGMLQQSDFHHYGLATPIYTHFTSPIRRYADIIVHRLLAACIGADATYPSLLDKKASTALCYNLNYRNRQAQYAGRASVALHTHLFFRSRVQDEDGYVLYVRKNALQILIPKYGLEGTLFLRCDSPSVSWTYNEKEQSQSCGSVVFHSFDPVTVQLSLDRSNVQHEKLVLRLVRPVIEGFSVSSAGEQGEEKMEEGEKEEERKGSEEPETKKRKKKSKKK
;
A
#
# COMPACT_ATOMS: atom_id res chain seq x y z
N MET A 1 -12.88 -9.24 -7.94
CA MET A 1 -13.01 -8.58 -9.26
C MET A 1 -14.24 -9.18 -9.92
N ARG A 2 -15.09 -8.40 -10.59
CA ARG A 2 -16.23 -8.98 -11.35
C ARG A 2 -15.74 -9.38 -12.74
N ASP A 3 -16.35 -10.38 -13.36
CA ASP A 3 -15.95 -10.87 -14.69
C ASP A 3 -15.98 -9.76 -15.76
N THR A 4 -16.91 -8.82 -15.64
CA THR A 4 -16.99 -7.64 -16.51
C THR A 4 -15.74 -6.76 -16.45
N ASN A 5 -15.11 -6.63 -15.27
CA ASN A 5 -13.85 -5.88 -15.14
C ASN A 5 -12.73 -6.57 -15.93
N SER A 6 -12.62 -7.89 -15.80
CA SER A 6 -11.62 -8.68 -16.54
C SER A 6 -11.87 -8.63 -18.05
N MET A 7 -13.12 -8.77 -18.48
CA MET A 7 -13.48 -8.67 -19.90
C MET A 7 -13.05 -7.32 -20.51
N VAL A 8 -13.38 -6.22 -19.85
CA VAL A 8 -12.97 -4.88 -20.31
C VAL A 8 -11.44 -4.75 -20.30
N GLU A 9 -10.78 -5.23 -19.25
CA GLU A 9 -9.32 -5.19 -19.15
C GLU A 9 -8.63 -5.90 -20.32
N GLU A 10 -9.03 -7.12 -20.65
CA GLU A 10 -8.45 -7.90 -21.76
C GLU A 10 -8.65 -7.22 -23.12
N PHE A 11 -9.84 -6.69 -23.42
CA PHE A 11 -10.06 -5.94 -24.66
C PHE A 11 -9.24 -4.66 -24.74
N MET A 12 -9.07 -3.96 -23.61
CA MET A 12 -8.23 -2.77 -23.57
C MET A 12 -6.75 -3.13 -23.75
N LEU A 13 -6.28 -4.24 -23.17
CA LEU A 13 -4.91 -4.73 -23.37
C LEU A 13 -4.66 -5.08 -24.84
N LEU A 14 -5.57 -5.83 -25.46
CA LEU A 14 -5.48 -6.17 -26.89
C LEU A 14 -5.43 -4.91 -27.77
N ALA A 15 -6.32 -3.95 -27.54
CA ALA A 15 -6.34 -2.70 -28.29
C ALA A 15 -5.02 -1.91 -28.13
N ASN A 16 -4.50 -1.82 -26.91
CA ASN A 16 -3.24 -1.16 -26.63
C ASN A 16 -2.04 -1.83 -27.33
N ILE A 17 -1.99 -3.17 -27.36
CA ILE A 17 -0.92 -3.93 -28.02
C ILE A 17 -0.99 -3.75 -29.54
N SER A 18 -2.16 -3.95 -30.15
CA SER A 18 -2.33 -3.79 -31.61
C SER A 18 -1.99 -2.37 -32.10
N VAL A 19 -2.37 -1.35 -31.32
CA VAL A 19 -1.99 0.03 -31.64
C VAL A 19 -0.48 0.24 -31.47
N ALA A 20 0.14 -0.31 -30.42
CA ALA A 20 1.59 -0.21 -30.22
C ALA A 20 2.37 -0.81 -31.39
N GLU A 21 1.96 -1.98 -31.90
CA GLU A 21 2.55 -2.62 -33.07
C GLU A 21 2.39 -1.74 -34.32
N LYS A 22 1.18 -1.21 -34.56
CA LYS A 22 0.91 -0.39 -35.75
C LYS A 22 1.70 0.92 -35.77
N ILE A 23 1.73 1.66 -34.65
CA ILE A 23 2.47 2.93 -34.60
C ILE A 23 3.99 2.71 -34.67
N PHE A 24 4.49 1.61 -34.11
CA PHE A 24 5.91 1.30 -34.15
C PHE A 24 6.35 0.86 -35.55
N HIS A 25 5.52 0.09 -36.26
CA HIS A 25 5.78 -0.31 -37.64
C HIS A 25 5.93 0.92 -38.56
N GLU A 26 5.04 1.91 -38.43
CA GLU A 26 5.08 3.11 -39.28
C GLU A 26 6.10 4.16 -38.83
N PHE A 27 6.30 4.30 -37.50
CA PHE A 27 7.17 5.31 -36.89
C PHE A 27 8.19 4.65 -35.94
N PRO A 28 9.15 3.86 -36.47
CA PRO A 28 10.08 3.07 -35.65
C PRO A 28 10.95 3.92 -34.73
N ASP A 29 11.18 5.18 -35.08
CA ASP A 29 12.05 6.11 -34.37
C ASP A 29 11.31 7.09 -33.45
N ASN A 30 9.98 7.14 -33.51
CA ASN A 30 9.17 8.19 -32.87
C ASN A 30 7.94 7.67 -32.13
N ALA A 31 7.67 6.36 -32.17
CA ALA A 31 6.53 5.78 -31.47
C ALA A 31 6.59 6.04 -29.96
N MET A 32 5.48 6.50 -29.38
CA MET A 32 5.33 6.61 -27.94
C MET A 32 4.89 5.26 -27.38
N LEU A 33 5.77 4.65 -26.60
CA LEU A 33 5.59 3.32 -26.03
C LEU A 33 5.71 3.36 -24.50
N ARG A 34 5.32 2.26 -23.86
CA ARG A 34 5.39 2.10 -22.41
C ARG A 34 5.99 0.74 -22.09
N ARG A 35 7.11 0.74 -21.36
CA ARG A 35 7.81 -0.47 -20.95
C ARG A 35 7.73 -0.69 -19.45
N HIS A 36 7.95 -1.93 -19.06
CA HIS A 36 8.15 -2.31 -17.66
C HIS A 36 9.46 -3.10 -17.59
N PRO A 37 10.55 -2.46 -17.15
CA PRO A 37 11.86 -3.12 -17.07
C PRO A 37 11.84 -4.32 -16.13
N VAL A 38 12.67 -5.31 -16.43
CA VAL A 38 12.82 -6.51 -15.59
C VAL A 38 13.43 -6.11 -14.23
N PRO A 39 12.82 -6.48 -13.10
CA PRO A 39 13.39 -6.18 -11.79
C PRO A 39 14.69 -6.96 -11.56
N PRO A 40 15.72 -6.35 -10.93
CA PRO A 40 16.92 -7.08 -10.55
C PRO A 40 16.59 -8.22 -9.57
N PRO A 41 17.29 -9.37 -9.64
CA PRO A 41 17.06 -10.50 -8.73
C PRO A 41 17.13 -10.14 -7.24
N ALA A 42 18.01 -9.20 -6.87
CA ALA A 42 18.15 -8.71 -5.50
C ALA A 42 16.85 -8.13 -4.91
N ASN A 43 15.97 -7.56 -5.74
CA ASN A 43 14.68 -7.03 -5.28
C ASN A 43 13.76 -8.14 -4.76
N PHE A 44 13.94 -9.38 -5.23
CA PHE A 44 13.13 -10.52 -4.84
C PHE A 44 13.66 -11.26 -3.60
N GLU A 45 14.87 -10.97 -3.12
CA GLU A 45 15.44 -11.65 -1.95
C GLU A 45 14.52 -11.63 -0.72
N PRO A 46 13.87 -10.50 -0.33
CA PRO A 46 12.95 -10.49 0.80
C PRO A 46 11.71 -11.37 0.55
N LEU A 47 11.22 -11.41 -0.69
CA LEU A 47 10.08 -12.26 -1.08
C LEU A 47 10.45 -13.74 -0.99
N LEU A 48 11.61 -14.12 -1.55
CA LEU A 48 12.12 -15.49 -1.53
C LEU A 48 12.33 -15.98 -0.10
N HIS A 49 12.91 -15.15 0.75
CA HIS A 49 13.13 -15.46 2.16
C HIS A 49 11.81 -15.68 2.92
N ALA A 50 10.86 -14.76 2.73
CA ALA A 50 9.54 -14.85 3.36
C ALA A 50 8.75 -16.09 2.88
N ALA A 51 8.83 -16.43 1.59
CA ALA A 51 8.19 -17.61 1.02
C ALA A 51 8.79 -18.92 1.55
N ARG A 52 10.13 -19.05 1.56
CA ARG A 52 10.83 -20.25 2.04
C ARG A 52 10.50 -20.57 3.48
N ARG A 53 10.42 -19.53 4.33
CA ARG A 53 10.00 -19.67 5.74
C ARG A 53 8.61 -20.26 5.89
N GLN A 54 7.72 -19.97 4.94
CA GLN A 54 6.36 -20.46 4.93
C GLN A 54 6.21 -21.81 4.23
N GLY A 55 7.32 -22.42 3.79
CA GLY A 55 7.37 -23.73 3.14
C GLY A 55 7.25 -23.68 1.61
N PHE A 56 7.38 -22.51 0.99
CA PHE A 56 7.23 -22.34 -0.46
C PHE A 56 8.55 -21.92 -1.12
N GLU A 57 8.83 -22.51 -2.27
CA GLU A 57 9.93 -22.11 -3.13
C GLU A 57 9.38 -21.36 -4.34
N LEU A 58 9.81 -20.10 -4.51
CA LEU A 58 9.39 -19.25 -5.63
C LEU A 58 10.51 -19.19 -6.67
N SER A 59 10.11 -19.24 -7.94
CA SER A 59 11.02 -19.17 -9.07
C SER A 59 10.98 -17.78 -9.71
N VAL A 60 12.09 -17.06 -9.69
CA VAL A 60 12.18 -15.66 -10.18
C VAL A 60 12.91 -15.53 -11.52
N GLY A 61 13.15 -16.63 -12.22
CA GLY A 61 13.90 -16.65 -13.48
C GLY A 61 13.16 -15.93 -14.60
N THR A 62 11.86 -16.21 -14.76
CA THR A 62 10.98 -15.51 -15.70
C THR A 62 9.69 -15.04 -15.05
N GLY A 63 9.00 -14.09 -15.69
CA GLY A 63 7.68 -13.64 -15.23
C GLY A 63 6.64 -14.77 -15.17
N LYS A 64 6.74 -15.75 -16.08
CA LYS A 64 5.88 -16.94 -16.10
C LYS A 64 6.17 -17.87 -14.91
N GLU A 65 7.44 -18.18 -14.67
CA GLU A 65 7.85 -19.00 -13.53
C GLU A 65 7.44 -18.38 -12.19
N LEU A 66 7.58 -17.06 -12.06
CA LEU A 66 7.13 -16.33 -10.89
C LEU A 66 5.61 -16.41 -10.73
N ALA A 67 4.85 -16.20 -11.80
CA ALA A 67 3.39 -16.32 -11.75
C ALA A 67 2.95 -17.73 -11.35
N THR A 68 3.49 -18.77 -12.00
CA THR A 68 3.14 -20.18 -11.71
C THR A 68 3.50 -20.57 -10.27
N SER A 69 4.68 -20.18 -9.78
CA SER A 69 5.07 -20.47 -8.39
C SER A 69 4.24 -19.68 -7.37
N LEU A 70 3.85 -18.44 -7.67
CA LEU A 70 2.91 -17.68 -6.85
C LEU A 70 1.50 -18.28 -6.85
N ASP A 71 1.01 -18.79 -7.98
CA ASP A 71 -0.31 -19.45 -8.08
C ASP A 71 -0.35 -20.74 -7.25
N ALA A 72 0.75 -21.48 -7.19
CA ALA A 72 0.87 -22.70 -6.38
C ALA A 72 1.01 -22.42 -4.87
N ALA A 73 1.42 -21.21 -4.47
CA ALA A 73 1.69 -20.86 -3.07
C ALA A 73 0.40 -20.54 -2.29
N VAL A 74 -0.42 -21.56 -2.03
CA VAL A 74 -1.71 -21.45 -1.32
C VAL A 74 -1.66 -22.22 0.00
N LYS A 75 -2.13 -21.58 1.08
CA LYS A 75 -2.31 -22.22 2.39
C LYS A 75 -3.81 -22.40 2.67
N PRO A 76 -4.32 -23.63 2.84
CA PRO A 76 -5.72 -23.86 3.19
C PRO A 76 -6.13 -23.17 4.50
N GLU A 77 -5.21 -23.08 5.45
CA GLU A 77 -5.44 -22.53 6.79
C GLU A 77 -5.51 -20.99 6.78
N ASN A 78 -4.92 -20.35 5.76
CA ASN A 78 -4.95 -18.90 5.58
C ASN A 78 -5.16 -18.54 4.11
N PRO A 79 -6.42 -18.43 3.65
CA PRO A 79 -6.75 -18.05 2.27
C PRO A 79 -6.18 -16.70 1.84
N TYR A 80 -5.92 -15.79 2.79
CA TYR A 80 -5.36 -14.47 2.51
C TYR A 80 -3.84 -14.49 2.27
N PHE A 81 -3.15 -15.58 2.64
CA PHE A 81 -1.71 -15.75 2.48
C PHE A 81 -1.22 -15.45 1.07
N ASN A 82 -1.88 -16.04 0.06
CA ASN A 82 -1.50 -15.84 -1.34
C ASN A 82 -1.60 -14.36 -1.76
N THR A 83 -2.62 -13.66 -1.25
CA THR A 83 -2.81 -12.23 -1.50
C THR A 83 -1.67 -11.42 -0.88
N MET A 84 -1.26 -11.72 0.35
CA MET A 84 -0.13 -11.06 1.00
C MET A 84 1.18 -11.29 0.25
N LEU A 85 1.42 -12.51 -0.23
CA LEU A 85 2.59 -12.85 -1.01
C LEU A 85 2.63 -12.06 -2.33
N ARG A 86 1.49 -11.89 -3.01
CA ARG A 86 1.37 -11.05 -4.22
C ARG A 86 1.56 -9.56 -3.94
N ILE A 87 1.13 -9.06 -2.77
CA ILE A 87 1.39 -7.68 -2.34
C ILE A 87 2.90 -7.45 -2.22
N ILE A 88 3.62 -8.37 -1.57
CA ILE A 88 5.08 -8.31 -1.43
C ILE A 88 5.74 -8.41 -2.82
N ALA A 89 5.32 -9.35 -3.67
CA ALA A 89 5.87 -9.50 -5.02
C ALA A 89 5.69 -8.23 -5.86
N THR A 90 4.55 -7.53 -5.74
CA THR A 90 4.30 -6.27 -6.43
C THR A 90 5.28 -5.16 -6.00
N ARG A 91 5.77 -5.18 -4.76
CA ARG A 91 6.77 -4.22 -4.26
C ARG A 91 8.18 -4.47 -4.77
N CYS A 92 8.47 -5.70 -5.22
CA CYS A 92 9.75 -6.05 -5.85
C CYS A 92 9.84 -5.48 -7.28
N MET A 93 8.71 -5.16 -7.90
CA MET A 93 8.61 -4.69 -9.28
C MET A 93 9.16 -3.27 -9.47
N LEU A 94 9.68 -3.00 -10.67
CA LEU A 94 10.10 -1.66 -11.07
C LEU A 94 8.92 -0.81 -11.53
N GLN A 95 9.13 0.50 -11.62
CA GLN A 95 8.11 1.39 -12.18
C GLN A 95 8.06 1.25 -13.71
N ALA A 96 6.87 1.01 -14.25
CA ALA A 96 6.62 1.11 -15.68
C ALA A 96 6.65 2.56 -16.16
N VAL A 97 7.36 2.82 -17.27
CA VAL A 97 7.67 4.16 -17.78
C VAL A 97 7.36 4.30 -19.27
N TYR A 98 6.91 5.49 -19.65
CA TYR A 98 6.83 5.89 -21.05
C TYR A 98 8.22 6.18 -21.61
N PHE A 99 8.41 5.88 -22.88
CA PHE A 99 9.61 6.19 -23.64
C PHE A 99 9.26 6.39 -25.11
N SER A 100 10.18 7.01 -25.86
CA SER A 100 10.10 7.10 -27.32
C SER A 100 10.96 5.99 -27.92
N SER A 101 10.44 5.29 -28.94
CA SER A 101 11.09 4.11 -29.52
C SER A 101 12.50 4.39 -30.03
N GLY A 102 12.78 5.59 -30.57
CA GLY A 102 14.12 5.96 -31.04
C GLY A 102 15.17 6.20 -29.95
N MET A 103 14.83 6.08 -28.66
CA MET A 103 15.76 6.25 -27.54
C MET A 103 16.39 4.96 -27.02
N LEU A 104 15.74 3.82 -27.25
CA LEU A 104 16.10 2.54 -26.66
C LEU A 104 16.23 1.49 -27.75
N GLN A 105 16.95 0.42 -27.46
CA GLN A 105 16.96 -0.73 -28.34
C GLN A 105 15.63 -1.49 -28.24
N GLN A 106 15.22 -2.15 -29.33
CA GLN A 106 13.96 -2.90 -29.34
C GLN A 106 13.89 -4.01 -28.28
N SER A 107 15.05 -4.57 -27.89
CA SER A 107 15.17 -5.51 -26.76
C SER A 107 14.69 -4.93 -25.43
N ASP A 108 14.74 -3.61 -25.24
CA ASP A 108 14.31 -2.91 -24.03
C ASP A 108 12.83 -2.54 -24.01
N PHE A 109 12.07 -2.83 -25.08
CA PHE A 109 10.66 -2.42 -25.20
C PHE A 109 9.73 -3.31 -24.36
N HIS A 110 10.23 -4.48 -23.98
CA HIS A 110 9.47 -5.51 -23.27
C HIS A 110 8.76 -4.96 -22.03
N HIS A 111 7.52 -5.40 -21.85
CA HIS A 111 6.72 -5.07 -20.67
C HIS A 111 6.62 -6.29 -19.75
N TYR A 112 7.56 -6.39 -18.80
CA TYR A 112 7.70 -7.53 -17.88
C TYR A 112 6.38 -7.94 -17.21
N GLY A 113 5.67 -6.98 -16.61
CA GLY A 113 4.42 -7.28 -15.88
C GLY A 113 3.23 -7.71 -16.73
N LEU A 114 3.29 -7.55 -18.06
CA LEU A 114 2.24 -7.99 -18.99
C LEU A 114 2.73 -9.12 -19.91
N ALA A 115 3.99 -9.54 -19.77
CA ALA A 115 4.64 -10.53 -20.62
C ALA A 115 4.49 -10.27 -22.14
N THR A 116 4.43 -9.01 -22.57
CA THR A 116 4.30 -8.61 -23.99
C THR A 116 5.58 -7.94 -24.50
N PRO A 117 6.00 -8.19 -25.76
CA PRO A 117 7.18 -7.55 -26.35
C PRO A 117 7.02 -6.03 -26.55
N ILE A 118 5.79 -5.55 -26.78
CA ILE A 118 5.52 -4.14 -27.04
C ILE A 118 4.18 -3.73 -26.43
N TYR A 119 4.13 -2.51 -25.89
CA TYR A 119 2.92 -1.98 -25.26
C TYR A 119 2.89 -0.45 -25.31
N THR A 120 1.69 0.11 -25.37
CA THR A 120 1.46 1.54 -25.19
C THR A 120 0.13 1.80 -24.49
N HIS A 121 -0.19 3.06 -24.21
CA HIS A 121 -1.52 3.45 -23.77
C HIS A 121 -2.26 4.18 -24.90
N PHE A 122 -3.47 3.72 -25.20
CA PHE A 122 -4.33 4.25 -26.24
C PHE A 122 -5.76 4.52 -25.76
N THR A 123 -6.25 3.73 -24.81
CA THR A 123 -7.68 3.62 -24.48
C THR A 123 -8.23 4.70 -23.55
N SER A 124 -7.46 5.73 -23.17
CA SER A 124 -7.94 6.77 -22.24
C SER A 124 -7.40 8.19 -22.51
N PRO A 125 -7.61 8.76 -23.71
CA PRO A 125 -7.13 10.11 -24.07
C PRO A 125 -7.70 11.23 -23.20
N ILE A 126 -8.90 11.05 -22.63
CA ILE A 126 -9.52 12.06 -21.74
C ILE A 126 -8.69 12.32 -20.49
N ARG A 127 -8.01 11.30 -19.95
CA ARG A 127 -7.30 11.36 -18.65
C ARG A 127 -5.79 11.17 -18.77
N ARG A 128 -5.26 10.95 -19.97
CA ARG A 128 -3.83 10.70 -20.22
C ARG A 128 -3.40 11.35 -21.53
N TYR A 129 -2.41 12.25 -21.44
CA TYR A 129 -1.87 12.92 -22.61
C TYR A 129 -1.02 11.98 -23.50
N ALA A 130 -0.45 10.91 -22.94
CA ALA A 130 0.26 9.90 -23.71
C ALA A 130 -0.64 9.29 -24.79
N ASP A 131 -1.86 8.91 -24.42
CA ASP A 131 -2.86 8.40 -25.36
C ASP A 131 -3.17 9.42 -26.46
N ILE A 132 -3.24 10.73 -26.17
CA ILE A 132 -3.45 11.76 -27.20
C ILE A 132 -2.34 11.73 -28.27
N ILE A 133 -1.08 11.58 -27.85
CA ILE A 133 0.04 11.46 -28.80
C ILE A 133 -0.07 10.18 -29.62
N VAL A 134 -0.42 9.06 -28.97
CA VAL A 134 -0.65 7.79 -29.66
C VAL A 134 -1.80 7.89 -30.66
N HIS A 135 -2.90 8.57 -30.32
CA HIS A 135 -4.03 8.83 -31.23
C HIS A 135 -3.58 9.65 -32.45
N ARG A 136 -2.74 10.69 -32.26
CA ARG A 136 -2.18 11.49 -33.37
C ARG A 136 -1.28 10.66 -34.29
N LEU A 137 -0.39 9.86 -33.71
CA LEU A 137 0.47 8.96 -34.47
C LEU A 137 -0.36 7.94 -35.25
N LEU A 138 -1.35 7.32 -34.62
CA LEU A 138 -2.22 6.33 -35.27
C LEU A 138 -3.06 6.96 -36.39
N ALA A 139 -3.59 8.17 -36.19
CA ALA A 139 -4.31 8.90 -37.22
C ALA A 139 -3.44 9.16 -38.46
N ALA A 140 -2.16 9.50 -38.26
CA ALA A 140 -1.19 9.61 -39.34
C ALA A 140 -0.87 8.27 -40.00
N CYS A 141 -0.79 7.17 -39.24
CA CYS A 141 -0.57 5.81 -39.80
C CYS A 141 -1.69 5.36 -40.75
N ILE A 142 -2.92 5.83 -40.55
CA ILE A 142 -4.09 5.46 -41.37
C ILE A 142 -4.45 6.53 -42.41
N GLY A 143 -3.66 7.60 -42.53
CA GLY A 143 -3.91 8.70 -43.46
C GLY A 143 -5.14 9.55 -43.12
N ALA A 144 -5.65 9.47 -41.89
CA ALA A 144 -6.77 10.29 -41.44
C ALA A 144 -6.34 11.71 -41.03
N ASP A 145 -5.05 11.89 -40.71
CA ASP A 145 -4.43 13.18 -40.40
C ASP A 145 -2.97 13.19 -40.86
N ALA A 146 -2.33 14.35 -40.87
CA ALA A 146 -0.93 14.54 -41.26
C ALA A 146 -0.01 14.66 -40.04
N THR A 147 1.25 14.27 -40.21
CA THR A 147 2.28 14.53 -39.20
C THR A 147 2.69 16.00 -39.20
N TYR A 148 3.27 16.46 -38.10
CA TYR A 148 3.86 17.79 -37.98
C TYR A 148 5.27 17.69 -37.36
N PRO A 149 6.17 18.67 -37.61
CA PRO A 149 7.58 18.55 -37.25
C PRO A 149 7.84 18.22 -35.77
N SER A 150 7.08 18.80 -34.84
CA SER A 150 7.27 18.53 -33.41
C SER A 150 6.73 17.17 -32.94
N LEU A 151 5.89 16.47 -33.73
CA LEU A 151 5.49 15.09 -33.45
C LEU A 151 6.61 14.10 -33.75
N LEU A 152 7.45 14.42 -34.74
CA LEU A 152 8.57 13.59 -35.20
C LEU A 152 9.92 14.06 -34.65
N ASP A 153 9.95 15.11 -33.82
CA ASP A 153 11.16 15.51 -33.12
C ASP A 153 11.46 14.54 -31.97
N LYS A 154 12.59 13.83 -32.07
CA LYS A 154 13.08 12.91 -31.05
C LYS A 154 13.30 13.62 -29.72
N LYS A 155 13.91 14.82 -29.72
CA LYS A 155 14.22 15.54 -28.47
C LYS A 155 12.95 15.99 -27.75
N ALA A 156 11.99 16.54 -28.49
CA ALA A 156 10.68 16.92 -27.95
C ALA A 156 9.93 15.70 -27.39
N SER A 157 9.91 14.59 -28.13
CA SER A 157 9.25 13.34 -27.72
C SER A 157 9.87 12.76 -26.44
N THR A 158 11.20 12.76 -26.35
CA THR A 158 11.95 12.37 -25.14
C THR A 158 11.59 13.24 -23.94
N ALA A 159 11.65 14.57 -24.09
CA ALA A 159 11.33 15.50 -23.02
C ALA A 159 9.88 15.34 -22.54
N LEU A 160 8.96 15.09 -23.48
CA LEU A 160 7.56 14.81 -23.19
C LEU A 160 7.41 13.52 -22.37
N CYS A 161 8.05 12.41 -22.76
CA CYS A 161 8.04 11.16 -22.00
C CYS A 161 8.53 11.36 -20.56
N TYR A 162 9.62 12.11 -20.35
CA TYR A 162 10.11 12.41 -19.00
C TYR A 162 9.09 13.21 -18.17
N ASN A 163 8.47 14.23 -18.75
CA ASN A 163 7.43 15.00 -18.08
C ASN A 163 6.21 14.12 -17.73
N LEU A 164 5.75 13.29 -18.66
CA LEU A 164 4.62 12.38 -18.43
C LEU A 164 4.92 11.37 -17.31
N ASN A 165 6.12 10.81 -17.27
CA ASN A 165 6.56 9.91 -16.20
C ASN A 165 6.60 10.63 -14.84
N TYR A 166 7.17 11.84 -14.79
CA TYR A 166 7.19 12.65 -13.58
C TYR A 166 5.77 12.97 -13.09
N ARG A 167 4.88 13.45 -13.98
CA ARG A 167 3.49 13.79 -13.64
C ARG A 167 2.69 12.57 -13.20
N ASN A 168 2.88 11.42 -13.84
CA ASN A 168 2.25 10.18 -13.42
C ASN A 168 2.67 9.79 -11.99
N ARG A 169 3.96 9.90 -11.66
CA ARG A 169 4.46 9.62 -10.30
C ARG A 169 3.88 10.60 -9.27
N GLN A 170 3.84 11.89 -9.58
CA GLN A 170 3.25 12.89 -8.69
C GLN A 170 1.75 12.67 -8.47
N ALA A 171 1.00 12.30 -9.52
CA ALA A 171 -0.42 11.97 -9.41
C ALA A 171 -0.67 10.77 -8.48
N GLN A 172 0.18 9.73 -8.56
CA GLN A 172 0.11 8.58 -7.66
C GLN A 172 0.40 8.97 -6.19
N TYR A 173 1.41 9.81 -5.95
CA TYR A 173 1.70 10.30 -4.59
C TYR A 173 0.57 11.16 -4.03
N ALA A 174 0.01 12.08 -4.82
CA ALA A 174 -1.13 12.87 -4.41
C ALA A 174 -2.36 12.00 -4.12
N GLY A 175 -2.65 10.99 -4.94
CA GLY A 175 -3.73 10.04 -4.71
C GLY A 175 -3.56 9.26 -3.40
N ARG A 176 -2.35 8.73 -3.15
CA ARG A 176 -2.03 8.03 -1.89
C ARG A 176 -2.12 8.94 -0.67
N ALA A 177 -1.62 10.17 -0.77
CA ALA A 177 -1.70 11.16 0.30
C ALA A 177 -3.17 11.54 0.61
N SER A 178 -4.01 11.67 -0.42
CA SER A 178 -5.44 11.91 -0.24
C SER A 178 -6.12 10.75 0.47
N VAL A 179 -5.86 9.50 0.08
CA VAL A 179 -6.39 8.32 0.77
C VAL A 179 -5.93 8.30 2.23
N ALA A 180 -4.64 8.52 2.50
CA ALA A 180 -4.11 8.58 3.87
C ALA A 180 -4.79 9.65 4.73
N LEU A 181 -5.03 10.85 4.18
CA LEU A 181 -5.77 11.90 4.88
C LEU A 181 -7.20 11.47 5.24
N HIS A 182 -7.92 10.86 4.29
CA HIS A 182 -9.28 10.37 4.55
C HIS A 182 -9.29 9.21 5.55
N THR A 183 -8.26 8.36 5.54
CA THR A 183 -8.04 7.34 6.57
C THR A 183 -7.87 7.98 7.95
N HIS A 184 -7.06 9.03 8.09
CA HIS A 184 -6.91 9.72 9.37
C HIS A 184 -8.22 10.34 9.84
N LEU A 185 -8.99 10.96 8.95
CA LEU A 185 -10.33 11.49 9.26
C LEU A 185 -11.28 10.39 9.77
N PHE A 186 -11.23 9.21 9.17
CA PHE A 186 -12.03 8.06 9.61
C PHE A 186 -11.67 7.57 11.01
N PHE A 187 -10.38 7.55 11.35
CA PHE A 187 -9.88 7.08 12.66
C PHE A 187 -9.81 8.17 13.75
N ARG A 188 -10.08 9.44 13.43
CA ARG A 188 -9.92 10.59 14.35
C ARG A 188 -10.66 10.45 15.69
N SER A 189 -11.76 9.72 15.72
CA SER A 189 -12.59 9.49 16.92
C SER A 189 -12.79 8.01 17.25
N ARG A 190 -11.92 7.13 16.73
CA ARG A 190 -12.08 5.68 16.85
C ARG A 190 -10.78 5.07 17.35
N VAL A 191 -10.88 4.27 18.40
CA VAL A 191 -9.85 3.33 18.80
C VAL A 191 -10.44 1.95 18.59
N GLN A 192 -9.82 1.14 17.75
CA GLN A 192 -10.32 -0.19 17.40
C GLN A 192 -9.15 -1.17 17.35
N ASP A 193 -9.43 -2.36 17.85
CA ASP A 193 -8.52 -3.50 17.74
C ASP A 193 -8.89 -4.28 16.49
N GLU A 194 -7.88 -4.61 15.68
CA GLU A 194 -8.07 -5.32 14.43
C GLU A 194 -6.96 -6.34 14.24
N ASP A 195 -7.31 -7.42 13.55
CA ASP A 195 -6.36 -8.44 13.15
C ASP A 195 -5.58 -7.97 11.91
N GLY A 196 -4.28 -8.20 11.98
CA GLY A 196 -3.34 -7.88 10.93
C GLY A 196 -2.29 -8.98 10.78
N TYR A 197 -1.46 -8.80 9.76
CA TYR A 197 -0.37 -9.71 9.44
C TYR A 197 0.92 -8.94 9.29
N VAL A 198 2.01 -9.47 9.81
CA VAL A 198 3.34 -8.88 9.64
C VAL A 198 3.79 -9.10 8.19
N LEU A 199 3.97 -8.03 7.41
CA LEU A 199 4.51 -8.14 6.04
C LEU A 199 6.04 -8.08 6.03
N TYR A 200 6.62 -7.15 6.79
CA TYR A 200 8.06 -6.97 6.85
C TYR A 200 8.52 -6.77 8.28
N VAL A 201 9.60 -7.44 8.63
CA VAL A 201 10.30 -7.27 9.90
C VAL A 201 11.54 -6.40 9.64
N ARG A 202 11.66 -5.28 10.37
CA ARG A 202 12.83 -4.40 10.32
C ARG A 202 13.56 -4.40 11.67
N LYS A 203 14.77 -3.82 11.70
CA LYS A 203 15.59 -3.70 12.91
C LYS A 203 14.90 -2.97 14.07
N ASN A 204 14.02 -2.01 13.78
CA ASN A 204 13.37 -1.16 14.77
C ASN A 204 11.84 -1.07 14.64
N ALA A 205 11.23 -1.83 13.73
CA ALA A 205 9.81 -1.74 13.45
C ALA A 205 9.27 -3.00 12.77
N LEU A 206 7.98 -3.26 12.93
CA LEU A 206 7.21 -4.23 12.18
C LEU A 206 6.26 -3.49 11.23
N GLN A 207 6.23 -3.89 9.96
CA GLN A 207 5.22 -3.42 9.02
C GLN A 207 4.06 -4.40 9.00
N ILE A 208 2.88 -3.92 9.36
CA ILE A 208 1.69 -4.74 9.58
C ILE A 208 0.65 -4.33 8.54
N LEU A 209 0.08 -5.31 7.84
CA LEU A 209 -1.07 -5.13 6.96
C LEU A 209 -2.34 -5.46 7.73
N ILE A 210 -3.34 -4.58 7.63
CA ILE A 210 -4.66 -4.75 8.20
C ILE A 210 -5.63 -5.00 7.05
N PRO A 211 -6.00 -6.27 6.76
CA PRO A 211 -6.75 -6.63 5.56
C PRO A 211 -8.11 -5.96 5.45
N LYS A 212 -8.80 -5.79 6.59
CA LYS A 212 -10.16 -5.20 6.66
C LYS A 212 -10.24 -3.81 6.03
N TYR A 213 -9.21 -2.99 6.22
CA TYR A 213 -9.14 -1.64 5.68
C TYR A 213 -8.19 -1.53 4.48
N GLY A 214 -7.41 -2.57 4.17
CA GLY A 214 -6.34 -2.53 3.17
C GLY A 214 -5.24 -1.53 3.55
N LEU A 215 -4.99 -1.34 4.85
CA LEU A 215 -4.05 -0.35 5.37
C LEU A 215 -2.76 -1.01 5.83
N GLU A 216 -1.68 -0.27 5.69
CA GLU A 216 -0.37 -0.67 6.17
C GLU A 216 0.06 0.27 7.28
N GLY A 217 0.41 -0.30 8.41
CA GLY A 217 0.90 0.41 9.57
C GLY A 217 2.33 0.04 9.91
N THR A 218 3.08 0.98 10.47
CA THR A 218 4.39 0.70 11.05
C THR A 218 4.25 0.72 12.55
N LEU A 219 4.50 -0.43 13.18
CA LEU A 219 4.59 -0.57 14.62
C LEU A 219 6.06 -0.43 15.01
N PHE A 220 6.39 0.64 15.73
CA PHE A 220 7.76 0.90 16.17
C PHE A 220 8.07 0.10 17.43
N LEU A 221 9.19 -0.61 17.43
CA LEU A 221 9.64 -1.44 18.56
C LEU A 221 10.45 -0.63 19.59
N ARG A 222 10.18 0.67 19.72
CA ARG A 222 10.83 1.51 20.72
C ARG A 222 10.14 1.30 22.05
N CYS A 223 10.93 0.99 23.08
CA CYS A 223 10.45 0.85 24.44
C CYS A 223 11.14 1.92 25.30
N ASP A 224 10.35 2.69 26.04
CA ASP A 224 10.86 3.62 27.05
C ASP A 224 11.15 2.91 28.38
N SER A 225 10.67 1.66 28.54
CA SER A 225 10.93 0.83 29.73
C SER A 225 12.17 -0.05 29.57
N PRO A 226 13.05 -0.12 30.59
CA PRO A 226 14.28 -0.91 30.55
C PRO A 226 14.09 -2.44 30.59
N SER A 227 12.85 -2.93 30.72
CA SER A 227 12.51 -4.35 30.85
C SER A 227 12.43 -5.11 29.52
N VAL A 228 12.41 -4.43 28.38
CA VAL A 228 12.14 -5.04 27.07
C VAL A 228 13.33 -4.85 26.12
N SER A 229 14.07 -5.93 25.87
CA SER A 229 15.17 -5.95 24.90
C SER A 229 14.77 -6.68 23.62
N TRP A 230 14.82 -5.97 22.49
CA TRP A 230 14.57 -6.51 21.16
C TRP A 230 15.85 -7.02 20.52
N THR A 231 15.83 -8.27 20.02
CA THR A 231 16.95 -8.84 19.27
C THR A 231 16.53 -9.08 17.82
N TYR A 232 17.25 -8.45 16.88
CA TYR A 232 17.02 -8.64 15.46
C TYR A 232 17.96 -9.71 14.89
N ASN A 233 17.38 -10.74 14.27
CA ASN A 233 18.15 -11.73 13.54
C ASN A 233 18.13 -11.42 12.04
N GLU A 234 19.29 -11.00 11.50
CA GLU A 234 19.40 -10.59 10.10
C GLU A 234 19.31 -11.77 9.11
N LYS A 235 19.75 -12.96 9.52
CA LYS A 235 19.66 -14.17 8.68
C LYS A 235 18.23 -14.68 8.55
N GLU A 236 17.45 -14.55 9.62
CA GLU A 236 16.08 -15.04 9.66
C GLU A 236 15.04 -13.96 9.37
N GLN A 237 15.44 -12.69 9.31
CA GLN A 237 14.55 -11.53 9.25
C GLN A 237 13.45 -11.63 10.32
N SER A 238 13.84 -11.96 11.54
CA SER A 238 12.95 -12.12 12.69
C SER A 238 13.31 -11.13 13.80
N GLN A 239 12.30 -10.76 14.59
CA GLN A 239 12.43 -9.92 15.78
C GLN A 239 11.99 -10.74 16.98
N SER A 240 12.87 -10.89 17.97
CA SER A 240 12.53 -11.58 19.21
C SER A 240 12.50 -10.64 20.40
N CYS A 241 11.55 -10.87 21.29
CA CYS A 241 11.41 -10.20 22.57
C CYS A 241 11.01 -11.24 23.61
N GLY A 242 11.95 -11.61 24.50
CA GLY A 242 11.75 -12.65 25.50
C GLY A 242 11.41 -14.00 24.83
N SER A 243 10.19 -14.49 25.09
CA SER A 243 9.67 -15.75 24.53
C SER A 243 8.97 -15.59 23.18
N VAL A 244 8.67 -14.36 22.75
CA VAL A 244 7.90 -14.10 21.52
C VAL A 244 8.85 -13.80 20.37
N VAL A 245 8.66 -14.47 19.24
CA VAL A 245 9.41 -14.24 18.00
C VAL A 245 8.43 -13.89 16.89
N PHE A 246 8.64 -12.74 16.26
CA PHE A 246 7.88 -12.28 15.10
C PHE A 246 8.59 -12.64 13.81
N HIS A 247 7.85 -13.27 12.92
CA HIS A 247 8.23 -13.58 11.55
C HIS A 247 7.30 -12.88 10.56
N SER A 248 7.66 -12.99 9.28
CA SER A 248 6.78 -12.55 8.20
C SER A 248 5.58 -13.50 8.08
N PHE A 249 4.40 -12.92 7.86
CA PHE A 249 3.06 -13.51 7.80
C PHE A 249 2.47 -13.99 9.11
N ASP A 250 3.10 -13.70 10.24
CA ASP A 250 2.53 -14.02 11.54
C ASP A 250 1.28 -13.14 11.79
N PRO A 251 0.19 -13.74 12.30
CA PRO A 251 -1.00 -13.00 12.69
C PRO A 251 -0.73 -12.21 13.97
N VAL A 252 -1.18 -10.97 14.00
CA VAL A 252 -1.05 -10.06 15.14
C VAL A 252 -2.34 -9.27 15.32
N THR A 253 -2.75 -9.01 16.56
CA THR A 253 -3.86 -8.08 16.83
C THR A 253 -3.27 -6.74 17.24
N VAL A 254 -3.66 -5.69 16.54
CA VAL A 254 -3.15 -4.33 16.74
C VAL A 254 -4.29 -3.37 17.05
N GLN A 255 -4.03 -2.46 17.98
CA GLN A 255 -4.90 -1.34 18.27
C GLN A 255 -4.50 -0.16 17.38
N LEU A 256 -5.46 0.37 16.63
CA LEU A 256 -5.29 1.56 15.80
C LEU A 256 -5.71 2.79 16.59
N SER A 257 -4.84 3.79 16.61
CA SER A 257 -5.12 5.10 17.19
C SER A 257 -4.49 6.21 16.35
N LEU A 258 -5.03 7.42 16.42
CA LEU A 258 -4.47 8.58 15.73
C LEU A 258 -3.68 9.44 16.72
N ASP A 259 -2.38 9.61 16.48
CA ASP A 259 -1.59 10.60 17.19
C ASP A 259 -1.77 11.97 16.54
N ARG A 260 -2.22 12.93 17.36
CA ARG A 260 -2.54 14.31 16.99
C ARG A 260 -1.62 15.33 17.70
N SER A 261 -0.52 14.86 18.28
CA SER A 261 0.48 15.71 18.93
C SER A 261 1.01 16.80 17.99
N ASN A 262 1.19 16.47 16.71
CA ASN A 262 1.55 17.43 15.66
C ASN A 262 0.40 17.60 14.66
N VAL A 263 -0.21 18.79 14.65
CA VAL A 263 -1.32 19.14 13.76
C VAL A 263 -0.94 19.07 12.28
N GLN A 264 0.32 19.34 11.92
CA GLN A 264 0.78 19.28 10.53
C GLN A 264 0.98 17.84 10.05
N HIS A 265 1.24 16.91 10.97
CA HIS A 265 1.55 15.52 10.68
C HIS A 265 0.83 14.61 11.65
N GLU A 266 -0.50 14.53 11.51
CA GLU A 266 -1.28 13.48 12.16
C GLU A 266 -0.78 12.12 11.65
N LYS A 267 -0.55 11.17 12.56
CA LYS A 267 0.00 9.85 12.24
C LYS A 267 -0.88 8.76 12.82
N LEU A 268 -1.18 7.75 12.01
CA LEU A 268 -1.75 6.50 12.50
C LEU A 268 -0.69 5.74 13.30
N VAL A 269 -0.97 5.51 14.57
CA VAL A 269 -0.11 4.76 15.50
C VAL A 269 -0.74 3.41 15.76
N LEU A 270 0.07 2.36 15.57
CA LEU A 270 -0.30 0.99 15.87
C LEU A 270 0.36 0.59 17.19
N ARG A 271 -0.44 0.02 18.09
CA ARG A 271 0.04 -0.62 19.32
C ARG A 271 -0.29 -2.10 19.29
N LEU A 272 0.59 -2.93 19.85
CA LEU A 272 0.38 -4.37 19.89
C LEU A 272 -0.62 -4.69 20.99
N VAL A 273 -1.61 -5.53 20.69
CA VAL A 273 -2.52 -6.10 21.70
C VAL A 273 -2.17 -7.56 21.92
N ARG A 274 -2.09 -8.34 20.83
CA ARG A 274 -1.67 -9.74 20.86
C ARG A 274 -0.60 -10.02 19.79
N PRO A 275 0.45 -10.78 20.11
CA PRO A 275 0.77 -11.44 21.40
C PRO A 275 1.08 -10.46 22.55
N VAL A 276 0.80 -10.87 23.79
CA VAL A 276 1.02 -10.04 24.99
C VAL A 276 2.50 -10.08 25.34
N ILE A 277 3.13 -8.90 25.37
CA ILE A 277 4.49 -8.68 25.82
C ILE A 277 4.40 -7.75 27.02
N GLU A 278 4.85 -8.22 28.19
CA GLU A 278 4.85 -7.43 29.42
C GLU A 278 5.63 -6.13 29.23
N GLY A 279 4.98 -4.98 29.48
CA GLY A 279 5.57 -3.66 29.31
C GLY A 279 5.52 -3.08 27.89
N PHE A 280 5.00 -3.80 26.89
CA PHE A 280 4.90 -3.31 25.50
C PHE A 280 3.50 -3.43 24.89
N SER A 281 2.74 -4.47 25.20
CA SER A 281 1.38 -4.65 24.69
C SER A 281 0.34 -3.84 25.49
N VAL A 282 -0.72 -3.39 24.83
CA VAL A 282 -1.84 -2.65 25.43
C VAL A 282 -3.04 -3.58 25.60
N SER A 283 -3.81 -3.41 26.68
CA SER A 283 -5.09 -4.11 26.90
C SER A 283 -6.08 -3.81 25.77
N SER A 284 -7.02 -4.72 25.53
CA SER A 284 -7.97 -4.56 24.43
C SER A 284 -8.82 -3.30 24.61
N ALA A 285 -9.15 -2.60 23.51
CA ALA A 285 -10.01 -1.42 23.54
C ALA A 285 -11.42 -1.72 24.10
N GLY A 286 -11.88 -2.98 24.02
CA GLY A 286 -13.14 -3.43 24.62
C GLY A 286 -13.09 -3.49 26.14
N GLU A 287 -11.98 -3.98 26.71
CA GLU A 287 -11.80 -4.12 28.17
C GLU A 287 -11.63 -2.75 28.85
N GLN A 288 -10.99 -1.78 28.19
CA GLN A 288 -10.89 -0.40 28.70
C GLN A 288 -12.22 0.37 28.68
N GLY A 289 -13.19 -0.08 27.88
CA GLY A 289 -14.56 0.44 27.89
C GLY A 289 -15.35 -0.06 29.10
N GLU A 290 -15.15 -1.33 29.48
CA GLU A 290 -15.76 -1.96 30.64
C GLU A 290 -15.12 -1.47 31.95
N GLU A 291 -13.79 -1.32 32.03
CA GLU A 291 -13.13 -0.75 33.22
C GLU A 291 -13.56 0.70 33.48
N LYS A 292 -13.76 1.52 32.44
CA LYS A 292 -14.29 2.89 32.58
C LYS A 292 -15.77 2.93 32.96
N MET A 293 -16.56 1.92 32.59
CA MET A 293 -17.95 1.79 33.06
C MET A 293 -17.99 1.32 34.52
N GLU A 294 -17.16 0.36 34.92
CA GLU A 294 -17.07 -0.10 36.32
C GLU A 294 -16.52 0.97 37.27
N GLU A 295 -15.54 1.78 36.85
CA GLU A 295 -15.05 2.91 37.65
C GLU A 295 -16.09 4.03 37.76
N GLY A 296 -16.90 4.24 36.71
CA GLY A 296 -18.02 5.19 36.70
C GLY A 296 -19.16 4.76 37.63
N GLU A 297 -19.53 3.47 37.62
CA GLU A 297 -20.55 2.91 38.52
C GLU A 297 -20.08 2.92 39.99
N LYS A 298 -18.79 2.64 40.25
CA LYS A 298 -18.20 2.73 41.61
C LYS A 298 -18.10 4.18 42.12
N GLU A 299 -17.98 5.18 41.24
CA GLU A 299 -18.04 6.60 41.63
C GLU A 299 -19.48 7.08 41.88
N GLU A 300 -20.48 6.59 41.14
CA GLU A 300 -21.89 6.90 41.40
C GLU A 300 -22.40 6.25 42.69
N GLU A 301 -22.00 5.01 43.01
CA GLU A 301 -22.33 4.39 44.31
C GLU A 301 -21.70 5.13 45.50
N ARG A 302 -20.48 5.68 45.33
CA ARG A 302 -19.83 6.49 46.38
C ARG A 302 -20.52 7.84 46.59
N LYS A 303 -21.02 8.49 45.53
CA LYS A 303 -21.73 9.78 45.63
C LYS A 303 -23.19 9.64 46.10
N GLY A 304 -23.78 8.45 46.02
CA GLY A 304 -25.13 8.18 46.51
C GLY A 304 -25.27 8.06 48.04
N SER A 305 -24.18 8.11 48.80
CA SER A 305 -24.16 7.88 50.25
C SER A 305 -23.99 9.13 51.14
N GLU A 306 -23.87 10.33 50.56
CA GLU A 306 -23.86 11.59 51.32
C GLU A 306 -25.23 12.30 51.22
N GLU A 307 -26.10 12.07 52.22
CA GLU A 307 -27.32 12.87 52.43
C GLU A 307 -26.98 14.34 52.70
N PRO A 308 -27.66 15.32 52.07
CA PRO A 308 -27.44 16.73 52.37
C PRO A 308 -28.25 17.18 53.60
N GLU A 309 -27.56 17.56 54.66
CA GLU A 309 -28.12 18.27 55.83
C GLU A 309 -28.90 19.54 55.43
N THR A 310 -30.13 19.64 55.93
CA THR A 310 -31.08 20.73 55.69
C THR A 310 -30.68 22.03 56.39
N LYS A 311 -30.27 23.07 55.65
CA LYS A 311 -30.12 24.45 56.18
C LYS A 311 -31.41 25.28 56.04
N LYS A 312 -32.15 25.41 57.14
CA LYS A 312 -33.27 26.36 57.34
C LYS A 312 -32.80 27.81 57.19
N ARG A 313 -33.33 28.55 56.19
CA ARG A 313 -33.17 30.00 56.02
C ARG A 313 -34.15 30.77 56.92
N LYS A 314 -33.62 31.52 57.91
CA LYS A 314 -34.36 32.55 58.67
C LYS A 314 -34.49 33.83 57.83
N LYS A 315 -35.73 34.23 57.51
CA LYS A 315 -36.07 35.58 57.01
C LYS A 315 -36.02 36.57 58.19
N LYS A 316 -35.14 37.58 58.12
CA LYS A 316 -35.22 38.80 58.96
C LYS A 316 -35.72 39.95 58.09
N SER A 317 -36.77 40.61 58.58
CA SER A 317 -37.30 41.87 58.08
C SER A 317 -36.33 43.02 58.37
N LYS A 318 -36.32 44.03 57.51
CA LYS A 318 -35.96 45.40 57.90
C LYS A 318 -36.61 46.43 56.97
N LYS A 319 -37.40 47.29 57.61
CA LYS A 319 -37.87 48.61 57.18
C LYS A 319 -36.73 49.47 56.63
N LYS A 320 -36.96 50.12 55.49
CA LYS A 320 -37.16 51.57 55.39
C LYS A 320 -37.76 51.89 54.03
#